data_AF-A0A4P6A384-F1
#
_entry.id   AF-A0A4P6A384-F1
#
_cell.length_a   1.000
_cell.length_b   1.000
_cell.length_c   1.000
_cell.angle_alpha   90.00
_cell.angle_beta   90.00
_cell.angle_gamma   90.00
#
_symmetry.space_group_name_H-M   'P 1'
#
loop_
_entity.id
_entity.type
_entity.pdbx_description
1 polymer ?
#
loop_
_entity_poly.entity_id
_entity_poly.type
_entity_poly.pdbx_seq_one_letter_code
_entity_poly.pdbx_strand_id
1 'polypeptide(L)'
;MENSINIHSDLESSVLTIQQLKSQLDKLEQEKTEPIAIIGMSCRFPGADDPESFWKLLRSGSNSVSKIPDERWHIKNYYDPDPTVPGKMPLRYGYFLKDIDQFDADFFRISHREAGAIDPQHRLLLEVSWEALERSGQVPDRLAGSCSDLQY
;
A
#
# COMPACT_ATOMS: atom_id res chain seq x y z
N MET A 1 56.15 -26.15 -32.89
CA MET A 1 56.36 -24.91 -32.11
C MET A 1 55.23 -23.89 -32.30
N GLU A 2 54.37 -24.01 -33.32
CA GLU A 2 53.21 -23.10 -33.51
C GLU A 2 52.03 -23.37 -32.55
N ASN A 3 51.85 -24.62 -32.11
CA ASN A 3 50.69 -25.01 -31.29
C ASN A 3 50.68 -24.39 -29.88
N SER A 4 51.86 -24.03 -29.34
CA SER A 4 52.00 -23.47 -27.99
C SER A 4 51.69 -21.97 -27.90
N ILE A 5 51.78 -21.24 -29.02
CA ILE A 5 51.44 -19.81 -29.09
C ILE A 5 49.92 -19.63 -29.27
N ASN A 6 49.28 -20.55 -30.00
CA ASN A 6 47.83 -20.50 -30.27
C ASN A 6 46.99 -20.78 -29.02
N ILE A 7 47.42 -21.73 -28.17
CA ILE A 7 46.71 -22.07 -26.92
C ILE A 7 46.65 -20.89 -25.94
N HIS A 8 47.70 -20.07 -25.87
CA HIS A 8 47.74 -18.92 -24.95
C HIS A 8 46.75 -17.82 -25.38
N SER A 9 46.66 -17.56 -26.69
CA SER A 9 45.69 -16.64 -27.31
C SER A 9 44.24 -17.13 -27.13
N ASP A 10 44.01 -18.43 -27.30
CA ASP A 10 42.68 -19.04 -27.15
C ASP A 10 42.21 -19.03 -25.69
N LEU A 11 43.12 -19.15 -24.73
CA LEU A 11 42.80 -19.04 -23.30
C LEU A 11 42.47 -17.60 -22.89
N GLU A 12 43.21 -16.61 -23.37
CA GLU A 12 42.94 -15.19 -23.08
C GLU A 12 41.58 -14.74 -23.63
N SER A 13 41.26 -15.13 -24.87
CA SER A 13 39.95 -14.86 -25.49
C SER A 13 38.80 -15.58 -24.78
N SER A 14 39.03 -16.80 -24.29
CA SER A 14 38.04 -17.54 -23.50
C SER A 14 37.78 -16.88 -22.15
N VAL A 15 38.81 -16.39 -21.46
CA VAL A 15 38.66 -15.66 -20.18
C VAL A 15 37.88 -14.36 -20.39
N LEU A 16 38.18 -13.61 -21.45
CA LEU A 16 37.43 -12.41 -21.82
C LEU A 16 35.96 -12.71 -22.11
N THR A 17 35.69 -13.80 -22.84
CA THR A 17 34.31 -14.24 -23.15
C THR A 17 33.55 -14.61 -21.87
N ILE A 18 34.19 -15.33 -20.93
CA ILE A 18 33.59 -15.68 -19.64
C ILE A 18 33.29 -14.42 -18.82
N GLN A 19 34.18 -13.43 -18.81
CA GLN A 19 33.95 -12.15 -18.13
C GLN A 19 32.77 -11.38 -18.73
N GLN A 20 32.68 -11.34 -20.06
CA GLN A 20 31.54 -10.72 -20.75
C GLN A 20 30.22 -11.43 -20.46
N LEU A 21 30.19 -12.76 -20.53
CA LEU A 21 29.00 -13.55 -20.23
C LEU A 21 28.54 -13.36 -18.78
N LYS A 22 29.48 -13.28 -17.83
CA LYS A 22 29.17 -12.96 -16.43
C LYS A 22 28.56 -11.58 -16.28
N SER A 23 29.16 -10.57 -16.91
CA SER A 23 28.61 -9.20 -16.87
C SER A 23 27.22 -9.10 -17.53
N GLN A 24 26.97 -9.87 -18.59
CA GLN A 24 25.64 -9.95 -19.20
C GLN A 24 24.64 -10.65 -18.28
N LEU A 25 25.04 -11.72 -17.59
CA LEU A 25 24.20 -12.42 -16.62
C LEU A 25 23.82 -11.49 -15.47
N ASP A 26 24.78 -10.77 -14.88
CA ASP A 26 24.55 -9.82 -13.80
C ASP A 26 23.57 -8.72 -14.22
N LYS A 27 23.68 -8.23 -15.46
CA LYS A 27 22.78 -7.23 -16.00
C LYS A 27 21.35 -7.78 -16.18
N LEU A 28 21.22 -8.99 -16.72
CA LEU A 28 19.91 -9.65 -16.88
C LEU A 28 19.27 -9.98 -15.52
N GLU A 29 20.06 -10.33 -14.52
CA GLU A 29 19.59 -10.54 -13.15
C GLU A 29 19.14 -9.23 -12.52
N GLN A 30 19.85 -8.12 -12.74
CA GLN A 30 19.44 -6.79 -12.30
C GLN A 30 18.16 -6.30 -13.00
N GLU A 31 18.00 -6.53 -14.30
CA GLU A 31 16.77 -6.21 -15.02
C GLU A 31 15.57 -7.00 -14.49
N LYS A 32 15.77 -8.25 -14.05
CA LYS A 32 14.73 -9.04 -13.38
C LYS A 32 14.47 -8.62 -11.93
N THR A 33 15.39 -7.90 -11.31
CA THR A 33 15.32 -7.50 -9.89
C THR A 33 15.40 -5.98 -9.74
N GLU A 34 14.74 -5.26 -10.66
CA GLU A 34 14.71 -3.81 -10.63
C GLU A 34 14.17 -3.32 -9.27
N PRO A 35 14.95 -2.55 -8.49
CA PRO A 35 14.51 -2.08 -7.18
C PRO A 35 13.31 -1.15 -7.29
N ILE A 36 12.23 -1.47 -6.57
CA ILE A 36 11.03 -0.63 -6.52
C ILE A 36 11.15 0.34 -5.34
N ALA A 37 11.09 1.64 -5.62
CA ALA A 37 11.06 2.67 -4.60
C ALA A 37 9.63 3.01 -4.18
N ILE A 38 9.37 3.06 -2.87
CA ILE A 38 8.14 3.63 -2.32
C ILE A 38 8.35 5.14 -2.18
N ILE A 39 7.74 5.90 -3.08
CA ILE A 39 7.91 7.36 -3.16
C ILE A 39 6.81 8.15 -2.45
N GLY A 40 5.74 7.51 -2.01
CA GLY A 40 4.66 8.13 -1.23
C GLY A 40 3.77 7.09 -0.57
N MET A 41 3.10 7.46 0.53
CA MET A 41 2.14 6.61 1.24
C MET A 41 1.09 7.43 1.97
N SER A 42 -0.10 6.87 2.13
CA SER A 42 -1.12 7.35 3.06
C SER A 42 -1.78 6.18 3.75
N CYS A 43 -2.35 6.42 4.92
CA CYS A 43 -3.08 5.42 5.67
C CYS A 43 -4.12 6.07 6.60
N ARG A 44 -5.13 5.28 6.96
CA ARG A 44 -6.11 5.61 8.00
C ARG A 44 -6.14 4.47 9.02
N PHE A 45 -5.91 4.81 10.27
CA PHE A 45 -5.93 3.88 11.39
C PHE A 45 -6.76 4.43 12.56
N PRO A 46 -7.30 3.56 13.41
CA PRO A 46 -7.97 4.00 14.63
C PRO A 46 -7.03 4.84 15.50
N GLY A 47 -7.36 6.12 15.68
CA GLY A 47 -6.54 7.09 16.42
C GLY A 47 -5.42 7.77 15.62
N ALA A 48 -5.32 7.52 14.31
CA ALA A 48 -4.32 8.12 13.44
C ALA A 48 -4.83 8.25 12.00
N ASP A 49 -4.97 9.48 11.53
CA ASP A 49 -5.51 9.76 10.20
C ASP A 49 -4.41 9.91 9.14
N ASP A 50 -3.14 9.74 9.50
CA ASP A 50 -2.01 9.86 8.57
C ASP A 50 -0.78 9.05 9.06
N PRO A 51 0.23 8.80 8.19
CA PRO A 51 1.44 8.08 8.58
C PRO A 51 2.20 8.71 9.75
N GLU A 52 2.21 10.04 9.86
CA GLU A 52 2.92 10.76 10.92
C GLU A 52 2.27 10.57 12.29
N SER A 53 0.94 10.66 12.37
CA SER A 53 0.12 10.41 13.55
C SER A 53 0.15 8.93 13.92
N PHE A 54 0.15 8.04 12.92
CA PHE A 54 0.32 6.61 13.15
C PHE A 54 1.70 6.29 13.75
N TRP A 55 2.76 6.91 13.21
CA TRP A 55 4.09 6.78 13.77
C TRP A 55 4.19 7.29 15.21
N LYS A 56 3.55 8.43 15.52
CA LYS A 56 3.47 8.94 16.90
C LYS A 56 2.78 7.95 17.83
N LEU A 57 1.67 7.34 17.39
CA LEU A 57 0.92 6.35 18.15
C LEU A 57 1.76 5.09 18.44
N LEU A 58 2.46 4.58 17.42
CA LEU A 58 3.37 3.46 17.57
C LEU A 58 4.51 3.78 18.54
N ARG A 59 5.13 4.96 18.37
CA ARG A 59 6.24 5.41 19.22
C ARG A 59 5.82 5.62 20.67
N SER A 60 4.61 6.07 20.93
CA SER A 60 4.08 6.25 22.28
C SER A 60 3.56 4.95 22.91
N GLY A 61 3.46 3.85 22.14
CA GLY A 61 2.88 2.59 22.60
C GLY A 61 1.43 2.73 23.05
N SER A 62 0.71 3.74 22.55
CA SER A 62 -0.64 4.07 23.01
C SER A 62 -1.69 3.18 22.35
N ASN A 63 -2.75 2.86 23.10
CA ASN A 63 -3.88 2.07 22.60
C ASN A 63 -5.05 2.99 22.21
N SER A 64 -5.55 2.85 20.98
CA SER A 64 -6.71 3.59 20.45
C SER A 64 -8.04 2.87 20.60
N VAL A 65 -8.11 1.82 21.43
CA VAL A 65 -9.35 1.14 21.75
C VAL A 65 -10.37 2.12 22.31
N SER A 66 -11.58 2.04 21.78
CA SER A 66 -12.70 2.88 22.19
C SER A 66 -13.94 2.01 22.39
N LYS A 67 -14.94 2.57 23.07
CA LYS A 67 -16.27 1.97 23.10
C LYS A 67 -16.84 1.99 21.68
N ILE A 68 -17.68 1.01 21.35
CA ILE A 68 -18.40 1.02 20.08
C ILE A 68 -19.21 2.33 19.99
N PRO A 69 -18.99 3.17 18.96
CA PRO A 69 -19.73 4.41 18.80
C PRO A 69 -21.22 4.13 18.55
N ASP A 70 -22.10 4.94 19.14
CA ASP A 70 -23.56 4.78 18.99
C ASP A 70 -24.03 4.97 17.55
N GLU A 71 -23.25 5.70 16.73
CA GLU A 71 -23.46 5.90 15.30
C GLU A 71 -23.27 4.63 14.47
N ARG A 72 -22.57 3.61 14.99
CA ARG A 72 -22.34 2.34 14.30
C ARG A 72 -23.54 1.41 14.47
N TRP A 73 -23.86 1.10 15.72
CA TRP A 73 -25.05 0.34 16.10
C TRP A 73 -25.33 0.52 17.59
N HIS A 74 -26.60 0.42 17.98
CA HIS A 74 -26.99 0.51 19.38
C HIS A 74 -26.56 -0.73 20.16
N ILE A 75 -25.48 -0.58 20.93
CA ILE A 75 -24.87 -1.68 21.68
C ILE A 75 -25.83 -2.40 22.63
N LYS A 76 -26.81 -1.69 23.20
CA LYS A 76 -27.84 -2.24 24.09
C LYS A 76 -28.66 -3.36 23.44
N ASN A 77 -28.80 -3.34 22.12
CA ASN A 77 -29.57 -4.34 21.37
C ASN A 77 -28.79 -5.65 21.21
N TYR A 78 -27.46 -5.61 21.28
CA TYR A 78 -26.59 -6.73 20.94
C TYR A 78 -25.70 -7.19 22.08
N TYR A 79 -25.54 -6.42 23.14
CA TYR A 79 -24.63 -6.78 24.23
C TYR A 79 -25.28 -7.72 25.26
N ASP A 80 -24.56 -8.78 25.64
CA ASP A 80 -24.84 -9.60 26.83
C ASP A 80 -23.50 -10.09 27.41
N PRO A 81 -23.26 -9.98 28.73
CA PRO A 81 -22.04 -10.52 29.34
C PRO A 81 -21.90 -12.04 29.22
N ASP A 82 -22.99 -12.80 29.05
CA ASP A 82 -22.96 -14.24 28.87
C ASP A 82 -22.76 -14.59 27.37
N PRO A 83 -21.62 -15.21 27.00
CA PRO A 83 -21.31 -15.55 25.61
C PRO A 83 -22.21 -16.67 25.05
N THR A 84 -23.00 -17.34 25.88
CA THR A 84 -23.89 -18.43 25.46
C THR A 84 -25.25 -17.93 24.95
N VAL A 85 -25.59 -16.66 25.18
CA VAL A 85 -26.87 -16.09 24.75
C VAL A 85 -26.89 -15.91 23.23
N PRO A 86 -27.81 -16.58 22.50
CA PRO A 86 -27.86 -16.48 21.04
C PRO A 86 -28.14 -15.05 20.56
N GLY A 87 -27.41 -14.63 19.51
CA GLY A 87 -27.60 -13.31 18.89
C GLY A 87 -27.06 -12.13 19.70
N LYS A 88 -26.29 -12.39 20.76
CA LYS A 88 -25.61 -11.38 21.58
C LYS A 88 -24.09 -11.46 21.47
N MET A 89 -23.42 -10.36 21.79
CA MET A 89 -21.98 -10.22 21.84
C MET A 89 -21.51 -9.82 23.25
N PRO A 90 -20.44 -10.42 23.79
CA PRO A 90 -19.87 -10.01 25.08
C PRO A 90 -18.89 -8.84 24.98
N LEU A 91 -18.65 -8.31 23.77
CA LEU A 91 -17.68 -7.25 23.51
C LEU A 91 -18.36 -5.88 23.47
N ARG A 92 -17.70 -4.87 24.05
CA ARG A 92 -18.17 -3.47 24.04
C ARG A 92 -17.15 -2.44 23.56
N TYR A 93 -15.98 -2.94 23.16
CA TYR A 93 -14.84 -2.15 22.79
C TYR A 93 -14.28 -2.67 21.47
N GLY A 94 -13.71 -1.76 20.70
CA GLY A 94 -13.08 -2.07 19.42
C GLY A 94 -12.23 -0.91 18.94
N TYR A 95 -11.78 -1.03 17.71
CA TYR A 95 -10.99 -0.01 17.03
C TYR A 95 -11.80 0.51 15.86
N PHE A 96 -12.06 1.81 15.86
CA PHE A 96 -12.96 2.43 14.89
C PHE A 96 -12.23 3.57 14.21
N LEU A 97 -12.37 3.65 12.88
CA LEU A 97 -12.08 4.86 12.14
C LEU A 97 -13.13 5.90 12.47
N LYS A 98 -12.66 7.14 12.62
CA LYS A 98 -13.52 8.32 12.70
C LYS A 98 -14.11 8.60 11.32
N ASP A 99 -15.29 9.21 11.29
CA ASP A 99 -15.85 9.86 10.11
C ASP A 99 -15.89 8.97 8.85
N ILE A 100 -16.11 7.65 9.03
CA ILE A 100 -16.09 6.67 7.93
C ILE A 100 -17.17 6.94 6.85
N ASP A 101 -18.19 7.68 7.24
CA ASP A 101 -19.34 8.05 6.43
C ASP A 101 -19.10 9.35 5.66
N GLN A 102 -18.05 10.10 5.99
CA GLN A 102 -17.64 11.30 5.27
C GLN A 102 -16.90 10.95 3.98
N PHE A 103 -17.10 11.77 2.96
CA PHE A 103 -16.44 11.63 1.66
C PHE A 103 -16.60 12.90 0.83
N ASP A 104 -15.52 13.39 0.22
CA ASP A 104 -15.58 14.53 -0.70
C ASP A 104 -16.03 14.10 -2.11
N ALA A 105 -17.34 13.98 -2.30
CA ALA A 105 -17.92 13.50 -3.55
C ALA A 105 -17.63 14.43 -4.73
N ASP A 106 -17.65 15.75 -4.50
CA ASP A 106 -17.46 16.76 -5.55
C ASP A 106 -16.03 16.73 -6.09
N PHE A 107 -15.04 16.51 -5.21
CA PHE A 107 -13.64 16.35 -5.59
C PHE A 107 -13.44 15.19 -6.59
N PHE A 108 -14.06 14.04 -6.32
CA PHE A 108 -14.01 12.86 -7.19
C PHE A 108 -15.02 12.90 -8.35
N ARG A 109 -15.77 14.00 -8.50
CA ARG A 109 -16.81 14.17 -9.54
C ARG A 109 -17.90 13.11 -9.47
N ILE A 110 -18.23 12.66 -8.27
CA ILE A 110 -19.30 11.70 -7.98
C ILE A 110 -20.51 12.47 -7.45
N SER A 111 -21.72 12.15 -7.92
CA SER A 111 -22.90 12.83 -7.40
C SER A 111 -23.16 12.42 -5.94
N HIS A 112 -23.69 13.34 -5.13
CA HIS A 112 -24.03 13.07 -3.72
C HIS A 112 -24.96 11.85 -3.56
N ARG A 113 -25.87 11.62 -4.51
CA ARG A 113 -26.77 10.47 -4.53
C ARG A 113 -26.01 9.15 -4.73
N GLU A 114 -25.03 9.14 -5.61
CA GLU A 114 -24.18 7.97 -5.86
C GLU A 114 -23.24 7.74 -4.69
N ALA A 115 -22.62 8.79 -4.15
CA ALA A 115 -21.71 8.71 -3.01
C ALA A 115 -22.34 8.00 -1.81
N GLY A 116 -23.62 8.26 -1.51
CA GLY A 116 -24.34 7.58 -0.43
C GLY A 116 -24.59 6.08 -0.66
N ALA A 117 -24.49 5.60 -1.91
CA ALA A 117 -24.61 4.18 -2.26
C ALA A 117 -23.26 3.48 -2.37
N ILE A 118 -22.13 4.21 -2.38
CA ILE A 118 -20.79 3.63 -2.46
C ILE A 118 -20.37 3.13 -1.07
N ASP A 119 -19.88 1.88 -1.04
CA ASP A 119 -19.29 1.29 0.16
C ASP A 119 -18.19 2.21 0.75
N PRO A 120 -18.22 2.50 2.07
CA PRO A 120 -17.20 3.33 2.71
C PRO A 120 -15.75 2.90 2.43
N GLN A 121 -15.48 1.62 2.20
CA GLN A 121 -14.15 1.13 1.84
C GLN A 121 -13.66 1.65 0.50
N HIS A 122 -14.55 1.77 -0.50
CA HIS A 122 -14.20 2.36 -1.79
C HIS A 122 -13.97 3.87 -1.66
N ARG A 123 -14.76 4.55 -0.84
CA ARG A 123 -14.60 6.00 -0.57
C ARG A 123 -13.25 6.27 0.11
N LEU A 124 -12.92 5.51 1.15
CA LEU A 124 -11.61 5.55 1.82
C LEU A 124 -10.46 5.22 0.87
N LEU A 125 -10.63 4.22 0.00
CA LEU A 125 -9.60 3.88 -0.99
C LEU A 125 -9.29 5.06 -1.90
N LEU A 126 -10.31 5.75 -2.42
CA LEU A 126 -10.13 6.90 -3.29
C LEU A 126 -9.36 8.03 -2.60
N GLU A 127 -9.75 8.39 -1.38
CA GLU A 127 -9.07 9.44 -0.60
C GLU A 127 -7.63 9.07 -0.27
N VAL A 128 -7.40 7.87 0.28
CA VAL A 128 -6.07 7.42 0.70
C VAL A 128 -5.13 7.26 -0.51
N SER A 129 -5.62 6.75 -1.64
CA SER A 129 -4.84 6.67 -2.87
C SER A 129 -4.46 8.06 -3.38
N TRP A 130 -5.40 9.01 -3.35
CA TRP A 130 -5.11 10.39 -3.74
C TRP A 130 -4.04 11.02 -2.86
N GLU A 131 -4.17 10.93 -1.54
CA GLU A 131 -3.18 11.48 -0.61
C GLU A 131 -1.81 10.83 -0.75
N ALA A 132 -1.75 9.53 -1.05
CA ALA A 132 -0.49 8.85 -1.32
C ALA A 132 0.19 9.42 -2.58
N LEU A 133 -0.59 9.72 -3.62
CA LEU A 133 -0.09 10.40 -4.82
C LEU A 133 0.36 11.83 -4.51
N GLU A 134 -0.39 12.60 -3.73
CA GLU A 134 0.02 13.95 -3.33
C GLU A 134 1.33 13.95 -2.55
N ARG A 135 1.46 13.04 -1.58
CA ARG A 135 2.70 12.87 -0.79
C ARG A 135 3.88 12.40 -1.63
N SER A 136 3.63 11.72 -2.75
CA SER A 136 4.68 11.35 -3.69
C SER A 136 5.19 12.53 -4.55
N GLY A 137 4.56 13.71 -4.43
CA GLY A 137 4.90 14.90 -5.21
C GLY A 137 4.58 14.76 -6.71
N GLN A 138 3.81 13.74 -7.09
CA GLN A 138 3.40 13.51 -8.47
C GLN A 138 2.16 14.32 -8.80
N VAL A 139 2.13 14.90 -9.99
CA VAL A 139 0.94 15.59 -10.51
C VAL A 139 0.07 14.53 -11.22
N PRO A 140 -1.18 14.32 -10.80
CA PRO A 140 -2.07 13.29 -11.38
C PRO A 140 -2.22 13.40 -12.90
N ASP A 141 -2.28 14.62 -13.44
CA ASP A 141 -2.36 14.86 -14.89
C ASP A 141 -1.12 14.36 -15.66
N ARG A 142 0.03 14.21 -15.00
CA ARG A 142 1.24 13.62 -15.60
C ARG A 142 1.19 12.09 -15.61
N LEU A 143 0.33 11.48 -14.79
CA LEU A 143 0.10 10.04 -14.73
C LEU A 143 -1.08 9.62 -15.62
N ALA A 144 -1.98 10.55 -15.95
CA ALA A 144 -3.11 10.28 -16.83
C ALA A 144 -2.62 9.90 -18.25
N GLY A 145 -2.85 8.65 -18.64
CA GLY A 145 -2.42 8.12 -19.94
C GLY A 145 -0.95 7.70 -19.99
N SER A 146 -0.18 7.86 -18.91
CA SER A 146 1.01 7.03 -18.73
C SER A 146 0.47 5.63 -18.53
N CYS A 147 0.66 4.78 -19.53
CA CYS A 147 0.58 3.36 -19.28
C CYS A 147 1.60 3.14 -18.16
N SER A 148 1.17 2.68 -16.98
CA SER A 148 2.05 1.89 -16.14
C SER A 148 2.35 0.64 -16.97
N ASP A 149 3.24 0.84 -17.95
CA ASP A 149 3.64 -0.09 -18.98
C ASP A 149 4.39 -1.20 -18.26
N LEU A 150 3.63 -2.12 -17.68
CA LEU A 150 4.08 -3.49 -17.45
C LEU A 150 4.21 -4.12 -18.83
N GLN A 151 5.30 -3.77 -19.51
CA GLN A 151 5.80 -4.54 -20.63
C GLN A 151 6.27 -5.88 -20.06
N TYR A 152 5.46 -6.92 -20.27
CA TYR A 152 5.87 -8.31 -20.12
C TYR A 152 6.67 -8.78 -21.33
#